data_AF-A0A9P1PXC3-F1
#
_entry.id   AF-A0A9P1PXC3-F1
#
_cell.length_a   1.000
_cell.length_b   1.000
_cell.length_c   1.000
_cell.angle_alpha   90.00
_cell.angle_beta   90.00
_cell.angle_gamma   90.00
#
_symmetry.space_group_name_H-M   'P 1'
#
loop_
_entity.id
_entity.type
_entity.pdbx_description
1 polymer ?
#
loop_
_entity_poly.entity_id
_entity_poly.type
_entity_poly.pdbx_seq_one_letter_code
_entity_poly.pdbx_strand_id
1 'polypeptide(L)'
;MMDITKSREESRKQFEYEAGKALCLPASIIELARKGDGYDHAFDSMNIMHPLNGWWHWWKAGRESIEVELPDPGYYDRTSQFAVDVYEALRTAGIRIKGECE
;
A
#
# COMPACT_ATOMS: atom_id res chain seq x y z
N MET A 1 -4.18 -17.14 0.85
CA MET A 1 -3.17 -16.57 1.78
C MET A 1 -2.77 -15.23 1.20
N MET A 2 -2.96 -14.14 1.94
CA MET A 2 -2.59 -12.80 1.47
C MET A 2 -1.05 -12.75 1.44
N ASP A 3 -0.48 -12.53 0.26
CA ASP A 3 0.96 -12.54 0.08
C ASP A 3 1.54 -11.22 0.60
N ILE A 4 1.99 -11.25 1.87
CA ILE A 4 2.48 -10.11 2.64
C ILE A 4 3.88 -9.68 2.18
N THR A 5 4.51 -10.46 1.27
CA THR A 5 5.82 -10.15 0.70
C THR A 5 5.75 -9.22 -0.51
N LYS A 6 4.54 -8.90 -0.98
CA LYS A 6 4.34 -8.06 -2.16
C LYS A 6 4.82 -6.63 -1.90
N SER A 7 5.68 -6.15 -2.79
CA SER A 7 6.12 -4.76 -2.79
C SER A 7 4.93 -3.80 -2.87
N ARG A 8 5.10 -2.55 -2.42
CA ARG A 8 4.08 -1.49 -2.55
C ARG A 8 3.52 -1.42 -3.99
N GLU A 9 4.37 -1.66 -4.99
CA GLU A 9 3.99 -1.68 -6.40
C GLU A 9 3.09 -2.86 -6.78
N GLU A 10 3.39 -4.08 -6.31
CA GLU A 10 2.56 -5.26 -6.56
C GLU A 10 1.22 -5.18 -5.82
N SER A 11 1.22 -4.59 -4.62
CA SER A 11 0.01 -4.31 -3.87
C SER A 11 -0.89 -3.30 -4.60
N ARG A 12 -0.28 -2.25 -5.19
CA ARG A 12 -0.99 -1.28 -6.02
C ARG A 12 -1.55 -1.90 -7.30
N LYS A 13 -0.80 -2.74 -8.00
CA LYS A 13 -1.29 -3.48 -9.17
C LYS A 13 -2.50 -4.37 -8.85
N GLN A 14 -2.50 -4.99 -7.66
CA GLN A 14 -3.65 -5.75 -7.21
C GLN A 14 -4.87 -4.86 -6.99
N PHE A 15 -4.69 -3.68 -6.37
CA PHE A 15 -5.75 -2.69 -6.24
C PHE A 15 -6.29 -2.27 -7.61
N GLU A 16 -5.42 -1.91 -8.56
CA GLU A 16 -5.81 -1.46 -9.91
C GLU A 16 -6.59 -2.56 -10.66
N TYR A 17 -6.16 -3.82 -10.52
CA TYR A 17 -6.86 -4.98 -11.07
C TYR A 17 -8.26 -5.18 -10.50
N GLU A 18 -8.42 -5.12 -9.17
CA GLU A 18 -9.73 -5.27 -8.52
C GLU A 18 -10.64 -4.06 -8.77
N ALA A 19 -10.08 -2.84 -8.79
CA ALA A 19 -10.81 -1.62 -9.15
C ALA A 19 -11.31 -1.69 -10.60
N GLY A 20 -10.49 -2.18 -11.53
CA GLY A 20 -10.89 -2.42 -12.92
C GLY A 20 -12.08 -3.38 -13.03
N LYS A 21 -12.05 -4.50 -12.29
CA LYS A 21 -13.20 -5.43 -12.24
C LYS A 21 -14.47 -4.75 -11.72
N ALA A 22 -14.38 -4.00 -10.62
CA ALA A 22 -15.52 -3.35 -10.00
C ALA A 22 -16.14 -2.25 -10.88
N LEU A 23 -15.30 -1.55 -11.66
CA LEU A 23 -15.70 -0.50 -12.60
C LEU A 23 -16.02 -1.03 -14.00
N CYS A 24 -15.90 -2.34 -14.24
CA CYS A 24 -16.02 -2.96 -15.56
C CYS A 24 -15.08 -2.32 -16.61
N LEU A 25 -13.87 -1.96 -16.18
CA LEU A 25 -12.83 -1.36 -17.00
C LEU A 25 -11.58 -2.25 -17.08
N PRO A 26 -10.85 -2.22 -18.21
CA PRO A 26 -9.53 -2.83 -18.27
C PRO A 26 -8.58 -2.20 -17.23
N ALA A 27 -7.78 -3.02 -16.53
CA ALA A 27 -6.80 -2.53 -15.55
C ALA A 27 -5.83 -1.50 -16.16
N SER A 28 -5.48 -1.64 -17.44
CA SER A 28 -4.65 -0.68 -18.17
C SER A 28 -5.24 0.73 -18.22
N ILE A 29 -6.57 0.89 -18.19
CA ILE A 29 -7.22 2.21 -18.12
C ILE A 29 -7.04 2.84 -16.74
N ILE A 30 -7.12 2.03 -15.68
CA ILE A 30 -6.87 2.49 -14.31
C ILE A 30 -5.40 2.87 -14.13
N GLU A 31 -4.48 2.07 -14.65
CA GLU A 31 -3.04 2.36 -14.67
C GLU A 31 -2.70 3.65 -15.43
N LEU A 32 -3.35 3.90 -16.57
CA LEU A 32 -3.17 5.13 -17.36
C LEU A 32 -3.68 6.38 -16.62
N ALA A 33 -4.71 6.22 -15.78
CA ALA A 33 -5.20 7.31 -14.95
C ALA A 33 -4.24 7.64 -13.79
N ARG A 34 -3.19 6.85 -13.55
CA ARG A 34 -2.27 7.06 -12.42
C ARG A 34 -1.50 8.39 -12.54
N LYS A 35 -1.47 9.14 -11.45
CA LYS A 35 -0.71 10.39 -11.30
C LYS A 35 -0.01 10.44 -9.95
N GLY A 36 1.27 10.10 -9.95
CA GLY A 36 2.06 10.00 -8.73
C GLY A 36 1.46 8.97 -7.76
N ASP A 37 1.04 9.46 -6.60
CA ASP A 37 0.43 8.68 -5.50
C ASP A 37 -1.11 8.68 -5.54
N GLY A 38 -1.74 9.12 -6.64
CA GLY A 38 -3.20 9.12 -6.85
C GLY A 38 -3.59 8.91 -8.31
N TYR A 39 -4.82 9.28 -8.69
CA TYR A 39 -5.34 9.15 -10.06
C TYR A 39 -5.83 10.50 -10.61
N ASP A 40 -5.47 10.82 -11.87
CA ASP A 40 -5.82 12.06 -12.58
C ASP A 40 -7.30 12.09 -12.99
N HIS A 41 -7.84 13.30 -13.14
CA HIS A 41 -9.23 13.55 -13.51
C HIS A 41 -9.50 13.42 -15.03
N ALA A 42 -8.54 12.93 -15.82
CA ALA A 42 -8.59 13.01 -17.29
C ALA A 42 -9.69 12.16 -17.96
N PHE A 43 -10.48 11.42 -17.20
CA PHE A 43 -11.71 10.77 -17.65
C PHE A 43 -12.91 11.53 -17.09
N ASP A 44 -13.41 12.51 -17.86
CA ASP A 44 -14.50 13.44 -17.52
C ASP A 44 -15.88 12.78 -17.25
N SER A 45 -15.99 11.45 -17.22
CA SER A 45 -17.19 10.80 -16.72
C SER A 45 -17.20 10.83 -15.19
N MET A 46 -17.85 11.86 -14.63
CA MET A 46 -18.13 12.06 -13.19
C MET A 46 -18.63 10.81 -12.43
N ASN A 47 -19.09 9.77 -13.13
CA ASN A 47 -19.58 8.50 -12.55
C ASN A 47 -18.50 7.47 -12.17
N ILE A 48 -17.29 7.51 -12.74
CA ILE A 48 -16.29 6.43 -12.57
C ILE A 48 -15.11 6.83 -11.68
N MET A 49 -14.65 8.09 -11.77
CA MET A 49 -13.41 8.51 -11.08
C MET A 49 -13.61 9.02 -9.64
N HIS A 50 -14.81 9.49 -9.29
CA HIS A 50 -15.13 9.85 -7.89
C HIS A 50 -15.02 8.65 -6.93
N PRO A 51 -15.50 7.43 -7.27
CA PRO A 51 -15.27 6.26 -6.43
C PRO A 51 -13.81 5.80 -6.45
N LEU A 52 -13.07 5.89 -7.56
CA LEU A 52 -11.68 5.40 -7.61
C LEU A 52 -10.74 6.13 -6.66
N ASN A 53 -10.76 7.47 -6.65
CA ASN A 53 -9.95 8.25 -5.70
C ASN A 53 -10.40 8.04 -4.25
N GLY A 54 -11.70 7.87 -4.00
CA GLY A 54 -12.22 7.51 -2.69
C GLY A 54 -11.75 6.12 -2.23
N TRP A 55 -11.82 5.11 -3.09
CA TRP A 55 -11.38 3.74 -2.81
C TRP A 55 -9.88 3.70 -2.58
N TRP A 56 -9.09 4.44 -3.35
CA TRP A 56 -7.66 4.57 -3.15
C TRP A 56 -7.34 5.22 -1.80
N HIS A 57 -8.05 6.29 -1.43
CA HIS A 57 -7.90 6.93 -0.13
C HIS A 57 -8.15 5.95 1.03
N TRP A 58 -9.27 5.23 1.00
CA TRP A 58 -9.59 4.23 2.03
C TRP A 58 -8.62 3.04 2.03
N TRP A 59 -8.16 2.62 0.86
CA TRP A 59 -7.15 1.57 0.74
C TRP A 59 -5.83 2.00 1.40
N LYS A 60 -5.38 3.23 1.13
CA LYS A 60 -4.17 3.81 1.74
C LYS A 60 -4.32 3.94 3.26
N ALA A 61 -5.44 4.51 3.72
CA ALA A 61 -5.73 4.67 5.14
C ALA A 61 -5.78 3.32 5.88
N GLY A 62 -6.40 2.30 5.28
CA GLY A 62 -6.41 0.96 5.84
C GLY A 62 -5.01 0.36 5.96
N ARG A 63 -4.12 0.63 5.01
CA ARG A 63 -2.72 0.17 5.05
C ARG A 63 -1.88 0.93 6.07
N GLU A 64 -2.04 2.25 6.14
CA GLU A 64 -1.39 3.11 7.14
C GLU A 64 -1.87 2.82 8.56
N SER A 65 -3.08 2.27 8.73
CA SER A 65 -3.59 1.80 10.03
C SER A 65 -3.01 0.46 10.49
N ILE A 66 -2.31 -0.28 9.61
CA ILE A 66 -1.62 -1.51 10.00
C ILE A 66 -0.35 -1.12 10.73
N GLU A 67 -0.43 -1.18 12.04
CA GLU A 67 0.68 -0.94 12.95
C GLU A 67 1.07 -2.26 13.63
N VAL A 68 2.37 -2.54 13.67
CA VAL A 68 2.92 -3.71 14.37
C VAL A 68 3.72 -3.25 15.57
N GLU A 69 3.41 -3.82 16.72
CA GLU A 69 4.24 -3.68 17.92
C GLU A 69 5.32 -4.76 17.87
N LEU A 70 6.56 -4.33 17.63
CA LEU A 70 7.72 -5.21 17.71
C LEU A 70 8.31 -5.14 19.12
N PRO A 71 8.79 -6.26 19.67
CA PRO A 71 9.53 -6.22 20.92
C PRO A 71 10.75 -5.31 20.74
N ASP A 72 11.02 -4.47 21.75
CA ASP A 72 12.28 -3.75 21.84
C ASP A 72 13.40 -4.78 21.68
N PRO A 73 14.30 -4.63 20.68
CA PRO A 73 15.39 -5.57 20.51
C PRO A 73 16.21 -5.70 21.79
N GLY A 74 16.11 -4.79 22.76
CA GLY A 74 16.85 -4.84 24.01
C GLY A 74 18.34 -4.62 23.77
N TYR A 75 19.09 -4.38 24.85
CA TYR A 75 20.56 -4.32 24.79
C TYR A 75 21.15 -5.73 24.64
N TYR A 76 20.92 -6.40 23.51
CA TYR A 76 21.79 -7.48 23.11
C TYR A 76 23.02 -6.87 22.42
N ASP A 77 24.23 -7.30 22.79
CA ASP A 77 25.50 -6.81 22.24
C ASP A 77 25.59 -6.79 20.70
N ARG A 78 24.69 -7.53 20.03
CA ARG A 78 24.45 -7.47 18.59
C ARG A 78 22.95 -7.62 18.32
N THR A 79 22.32 -6.58 17.79
CA THR A 79 21.11 -6.76 16.97
C THR A 79 21.51 -7.66 15.80
N SER A 80 20.88 -8.83 15.66
CA SER A 80 21.21 -9.72 14.54
C SER A 80 20.85 -9.02 13.23
N GLN A 81 21.64 -9.25 12.17
CA GLN A 81 21.30 -8.75 10.82
C GLN A 81 19.86 -9.13 10.44
N PHE A 82 19.41 -10.31 10.87
CA PHE A 82 18.03 -10.75 10.72
C PHE A 82 16.99 -9.79 11.32
N ALA A 83 17.23 -9.22 12.51
CA ALA A 83 16.31 -8.25 13.09
C ALA A 83 16.26 -6.96 12.24
N VAL A 84 17.40 -6.48 11.75
CA VAL A 84 17.44 -5.33 10.82
C VAL A 84 16.65 -5.63 9.56
N ASP A 85 16.88 -6.79 8.94
CA ASP A 85 16.19 -7.21 7.71
C ASP A 85 14.67 -7.31 7.91
N VAL A 86 14.20 -7.75 9.09
CA VAL A 86 12.77 -7.79 9.43
C VAL A 86 12.17 -6.39 9.50
N TYR A 87 12.83 -5.44 10.16
CA TYR A 87 12.36 -4.05 10.23
C TYR A 87 12.33 -3.41 8.83
N GLU A 88 13.36 -3.62 8.01
CA GLU A 88 13.40 -3.13 6.63
C GLU A 88 12.31 -3.73 5.74
N ALA A 89 12.04 -5.04 5.88
CA ALA A 89 10.98 -5.72 5.15
C ALA A 89 9.59 -5.15 5.51
N LEU A 90 9.33 -4.88 6.80
CA LEU A 90 8.07 -4.29 7.25
C LEU A 90 7.88 -2.87 6.70
N ARG A 91 8.93 -2.03 6.75
CA ARG A 91 8.89 -0.67 6.17
C ARG A 91 8.71 -0.69 4.66
N THR A 92 9.39 -1.59 3.95
CA THR A 92 9.23 -1.78 2.49
C THR A 92 7.82 -2.23 2.13
N ALA A 93 7.23 -3.06 2.98
CA ALA A 93 5.83 -3.47 2.88
C ALA A 93 4.85 -2.36 3.32
N GLY A 94 5.32 -1.17 3.71
CA GLY A 94 4.47 -0.04 4.12
C GLY A 94 3.71 -0.27 5.43
N ILE A 95 4.20 -1.16 6.29
CA ILE A 95 3.65 -1.43 7.62
C ILE A 95 4.34 -0.49 8.61
N ARG A 96 3.55 0.21 9.44
CA ARG A 96 4.10 1.09 10.48
C ARG A 96 4.54 0.27 11.70
N ILE A 97 5.63 0.67 12.32
CA ILE A 97 6.13 0.08 13.57
C ILE A 97 5.80 1.04 14.70
N LYS A 98 5.14 0.53 15.74
CA LYS A 98 4.65 1.34 16.84
C LYS A 98 5.78 2.07 17.56
N GLY A 99 5.63 3.38 17.71
CA GLY A 99 6.64 4.26 18.34
C GLY A 99 7.64 4.90 17.38
N GLU A 100 7.66 4.53 16.09
CA GLU A 100 8.38 5.29 15.06
C GLU A 100 7.54 6.52 14.67
N CYS A 101 8.06 7.74 14.92
CA CYS A 101 7.48 8.98 14.38
C CYS A 101 7.99 9.20 12.94
N GLU A 102 7.13 9.73 12.07
CA GLU A 102 7.47 10.12 10.69
C GLU A 102 8.60 11.16 10.60
#